data_AF-A0A2S9GP68-F1
#
_entry.id   AF-A0A2S9GP68-F1
#
_cell.length_a   1.000
_cell.length_b   1.000
_cell.length_c   1.000
_cell.angle_alpha   90.00
_cell.angle_beta   90.00
_cell.angle_gamma   90.00
#
_symmetry.space_group_name_H-M   'P 1'
#
loop_
_entity.id
_entity.type
_entity.pdbx_description
1 polymer ?
#
loop_
_entity_poly.entity_id
_entity_poly.type
_entity_poly.pdbx_seq_one_letter_code
_entity_poly.pdbx_strand_id
1 'polypeptide(L)' 'AGELPELAVQWKAEEAPEPQLLVLNEPLAADLGLDPAWLRSRDGLGLLVGALIPSDATPVAQAYAGHQFGGFQPRL' A
#
# COMPACT_ATOMS: atom_id res chain seq x y z
N ALA A 1 -3.50 11.73 -5.88
CA ALA A 1 -4.70 12.16 -6.64
C ALA A 1 -4.77 13.67 -6.86
N GLY A 2 -4.31 14.50 -5.91
CA GLY A 2 -4.45 15.97 -6.03
C GLY A 2 -3.67 16.62 -7.18
N GLU A 3 -2.49 16.10 -7.53
CA GLU A 3 -1.62 16.74 -8.54
C GLU A 3 -1.74 16.12 -9.95
N LEU A 4 -2.05 14.82 -10.06
CA LEU A 4 -2.14 14.07 -11.32
C LEU A 4 -3.39 13.17 -11.32
N PRO A 5 -4.61 13.75 -11.30
CA PRO A 5 -5.86 12.99 -11.14
C PRO A 5 -6.17 12.06 -12.32
N GLU A 6 -5.62 12.32 -13.51
CA GLU A 6 -5.79 11.49 -14.70
C GLU A 6 -4.96 10.20 -14.68
N LEU A 7 -3.94 10.12 -13.82
CA LEU A 7 -3.03 8.97 -13.73
C LEU A 7 -3.42 7.97 -12.64
N ALA A 8 -4.40 8.29 -11.80
CA ALA A 8 -4.80 7.41 -10.71
C ALA A 8 -6.26 7.61 -10.28
N VAL A 9 -6.91 6.54 -9.86
CA VAL A 9 -8.23 6.60 -9.23
C VAL A 9 -8.09 6.45 -7.72
N GLN A 10 -8.92 7.15 -6.95
CA GLN A 10 -9.00 6.89 -5.51
C GLN A 10 -9.48 5.46 -5.28
N TRP A 11 -8.84 4.76 -4.36
CA TRP A 11 -9.14 3.36 -4.08
C TRP A 11 -8.95 3.04 -2.61
N LYS A 12 -9.42 1.88 -2.17
CA LYS A 12 -9.25 1.38 -0.80
C LYS A 12 -8.84 -0.09 -0.82
N ALA A 13 -8.13 -0.52 0.21
CA ALA A 13 -7.84 -1.94 0.38
C ALA A 13 -9.14 -2.72 0.62
N GLU A 14 -9.15 -3.97 0.15
CA GLU A 14 -10.17 -4.94 0.55
C GLU A 14 -9.87 -5.46 1.97
N GLU A 15 -10.91 -5.93 2.66
CA GLU A 15 -10.76 -6.46 4.01
C GLU A 15 -9.98 -7.78 4.01
N ALA A 16 -8.91 -7.83 4.80
CA ALA A 16 -8.16 -9.04 5.07
C ALA A 16 -8.68 -9.68 6.37
N PRO A 17 -9.29 -10.89 6.33
CA PRO A 17 -9.78 -11.54 7.53
C PRO A 17 -8.62 -12.01 8.40
N GLU A 18 -8.67 -11.66 9.69
CA GLU A 18 -7.73 -12.12 10.73
C GLU A 18 -6.24 -12.07 10.33
N PRO A 19 -5.71 -10.88 9.97
CA PRO A 19 -4.34 -10.77 9.48
C PRO A 19 -3.34 -11.14 10.57
N GLN A 20 -2.31 -11.90 10.18
CA GLN A 20 -1.21 -12.30 11.05
C GLN A 20 0.12 -11.92 10.42
N LEU A 21 1.04 -11.41 11.23
CA LEU A 21 2.38 -11.04 10.77
C LEU A 21 3.27 -12.28 10.67
N LEU A 22 3.69 -12.62 9.46
CA LEU A 22 4.64 -13.71 9.24
C LEU A 22 6.09 -13.25 9.43
N VAL A 23 6.45 -12.12 8.83
CA VAL A 23 7.79 -11.54 8.87
C VAL A 23 7.69 -10.03 8.80
N LEU A 24 8.57 -9.33 9.54
CA LEU A 24 8.70 -7.88 9.48
C LEU A 24 10.17 -7.53 9.21
N ASN A 25 10.40 -6.66 8.23
CA ASN A 25 11.72 -6.11 7.96
C ASN A 25 11.99 -4.94 8.91
N GLU A 26 12.51 -5.23 10.10
CA GLU A 26 12.78 -4.21 11.12
C GLU A 26 13.81 -3.16 10.70
N PRO A 27 14.93 -3.50 10.04
CA PRO A 27 15.87 -2.50 9.53
C PRO A 27 15.17 -1.48 8.61
N LEU A 28 14.36 -1.96 7.66
CA LEU A 28 13.63 -1.06 6.75
C LEU A 28 12.59 -0.22 7.50
N ALA A 29 11.89 -0.78 8.49
CA ALA A 29 10.95 -0.02 9.29
C ALA A 29 11.66 1.15 10.00
N ALA A 30 12.82 0.91 10.60
CA ALA A 30 13.63 1.95 11.24
C ALA A 30 14.12 3.00 10.22
N ASP A 31 14.58 2.58 9.03
CA ASP A 31 15.02 3.49 7.96
C ASP A 31 13.88 4.40 7.47
N LEU A 32 12.63 3.92 7.50
CA LEU A 32 11.42 4.69 7.18
C LEU A 32 10.88 5.51 8.36
N GLY A 33 11.52 5.46 9.53
CA GLY A 33 11.10 6.17 10.73
C GLY A 33 9.89 5.55 11.44
N LEU A 34 9.59 4.26 11.17
CA LEU A 34 8.50 3.51 11.79
C LEU A 34 9.01 2.67 12.96
N ASP A 35 8.23 2.57 14.03
CA ASP A 35 8.52 1.71 15.18
C ASP A 35 8.17 0.23 14.88
N PRO A 36 9.15 -0.70 14.84
CA PRO A 36 8.89 -2.11 14.61
C PRO A 36 8.04 -2.80 15.69
N ALA A 37 8.05 -2.29 16.93
CA ALA A 37 7.22 -2.83 18.00
C ALA A 37 5.75 -2.42 17.78
N TRP A 38 5.52 -1.15 17.43
CA TRP A 38 4.19 -0.67 17.06
C TRP A 38 3.62 -1.37 15.83
N LEU A 39 4.42 -1.65 14.80
CA LEU A 39 3.98 -2.37 13.59
C LEU A 39 3.48 -3.81 13.87
N ARG A 40 3.81 -4.39 15.03
CA ARG A 40 3.31 -5.70 15.48
C ARG A 40 1.98 -5.62 16.24
N SER A 41 1.51 -4.43 16.59
CA SER A 41 0.21 -4.23 17.24
C SER A 41 -0.95 -4.43 16.25
N ARG A 42 -2.18 -4.57 16.74
CA ARG A 42 -3.37 -4.65 15.86
C ARG A 42 -3.49 -3.44 14.93
N ASP A 43 -3.18 -2.25 15.42
CA ASP A 43 -3.26 -1.02 14.62
C ASP A 43 -2.15 -0.96 13.58
N GLY A 44 -0.94 -1.39 13.95
CA GLY A 44 0.18 -1.55 13.02
C GLY A 44 -0.13 -2.55 11.89
N LEU A 45 -0.73 -3.70 12.22
CA LEU A 45 -1.22 -4.65 11.21
C LEU A 45 -2.34 -4.04 10.36
N GLY A 46 -3.25 -3.29 10.97
CA GLY A 46 -4.28 -2.52 10.27
C GLY A 46 -3.68 -1.56 9.23
N LEU A 47 -2.61 -0.85 9.57
CA LEU A 47 -1.88 0.00 8.63
C LEU A 47 -1.28 -0.82 7.48
N LEU A 48 -0.57 -1.91 7.80
CA LEU A 48 0.14 -2.73 6.81
C LEU A 48 -0.79 -3.41 5.81
N VAL A 49 -2.02 -3.78 6.22
CA VAL A 49 -3.03 -4.35 5.32
C VAL A 49 -3.95 -3.31 4.68
N GLY A 50 -3.75 -2.01 4.99
CA GLY A 50 -4.55 -0.92 4.43
C GLY A 50 -5.94 -0.75 5.05
N ALA A 51 -6.23 -1.39 6.19
CA ALA A 51 -7.48 -1.23 6.94
C ALA A 51 -7.48 0.01 7.85
N LEU A 52 -6.31 0.45 8.31
CA LEU A 52 -6.11 1.70 9.04
C LEU A 52 -5.38 2.69 8.14
N ILE A 53 -6.05 3.76 7.72
CA ILE A 53 -5.49 4.78 6.83
C ILE A 53 -5.13 6.02 7.67
N PRO A 54 -3.86 6.49 7.65
CA PRO A 54 -3.47 7.74 8.28
C PRO A 54 -4.28 8.92 7.74
N SER A 55 -4.55 9.92 8.59
CA SER A 55 -5.42 11.05 8.21
C SER A 55 -4.87 11.92 7.08
N ASP A 56 -3.55 11.89 6.87
CA ASP A 56 -2.83 12.62 5.82
C ASP A 56 -2.58 11.77 4.56
N ALA A 57 -3.02 10.51 4.55
CA ALA A 57 -2.88 9.61 3.42
C ALA A 57 -4.15 9.58 2.55
N THR A 58 -3.96 9.51 1.22
CA THR A 58 -5.05 9.27 0.25
C THR A 58 -4.65 8.12 -0.66
N PRO A 59 -5.11 6.88 -0.39
CA PRO A 59 -4.77 5.73 -1.22
C PRO A 59 -5.37 5.83 -2.62
N VAL A 60 -4.61 5.36 -3.60
CA VAL A 60 -4.99 5.39 -5.02
C VAL A 60 -4.53 4.13 -5.74
N ALA A 61 -5.20 3.79 -6.83
CA ALA A 61 -4.71 2.83 -7.83
C ALA A 61 -4.21 3.61 -9.04
N GLN A 62 -2.93 3.47 -9.36
CA GLN A 62 -2.30 4.16 -10.49
C GLN A 62 -2.50 3.37 -11.79
N ALA A 63 -2.81 4.07 -12.87
CA ALA A 63 -2.88 3.49 -14.20
C ALA A 63 -1.48 3.44 -14.83
N TYR A 64 -1.14 2.34 -15.48
CA TYR A 64 0.07 2.21 -16.28
C TYR A 64 -0.15 1.28 -17.48
N ALA A 65 0.82 1.26 -18.40
CA ALA A 65 0.84 0.43 -19.60
C ALA A 65 2.23 -0.20 -19.76
N GLY A 66 2.38 -1.18 -20.64
CA GLY A 66 3.69 -1.81 -20.83
C GLY A 66 3.72 -2.86 -21.92
N HIS A 67 4.93 -3.29 -22.29
CA HIS A 67 5.10 -4.42 -23.19
C HIS A 67 5.17 -5.71 -22.38
N GLN A 68 4.26 -6.65 -22.65
CA GLN A 68 4.28 -7.99 -22.09
C GLN A 68 4.49 -8.99 -23.23
N PHE A 69 5.54 -9.83 -23.11
CA PHE A 69 5.91 -10.82 -24.13
C PHE A 69 6.06 -10.24 -25.55
N GLY A 70 6.57 -9.01 -25.67
CA GLY A 70 6.79 -8.33 -26.95
C GLY A 70 5.56 -7.61 -27.53
N GLY A 71 4.38 -7.78 -26.95
CA GLY A 71 3.16 -7.05 -27.32
C GLY A 71 2.90 -5.85 -26.40
N PHE A 72 2.45 -4.73 -26.96
CA PHE A 72 2.02 -3.58 -26.16
C PHE A 72 0.65 -3.83 -25.52
N GLN A 73 0.60 -3.74 -24.19
CA GLN A 73 -0.64 -3.74 -23.41
C GLN A 73 -0.98 -2.30 -23.02
N PRO A 74 -2.09 -1.73 -23.52
CA PRO A 74 -2.42 -0.32 -23.32
C PRO A 74 -2.88 0.00 -21.89
N ARG A 75 -3.12 -1.01 -21.05
CA ARG A 75 -3.48 -0.85 -19.64
C ARG A 75 -3.10 -2.11 -18.87
N LEU A 76 -2.47 -1.93 -17.70
CA LEU A 76 -2.09 -2.96 -16.75
C LEU A 76 -2.65 -2.64 -15.35
#